data_AF-U6H295-F1
#
_entry.id   AF-U6H295-F1
#
_cell.length_a   1.000
_cell.length_b   1.000
_cell.length_c   1.000
_cell.angle_alpha   90.00
_cell.angle_beta   90.00
_cell.angle_gamma   90.00
#
_symmetry.space_group_name_H-M   'P 1'
#
loop_
_entity.id
_entity.type
_entity.pdbx_description
1 polymer ?
#
loop_
_entity_poly.entity_id
_entity_poly.type
_entity_poly.pdbx_seq_one_letter_code
_entity_poly.pdbx_strand_id
1 'polypeptide(L)'
;MLEAAKWQAPAAAAAAAVARETAVAAARSSVQLQPATAAEAAAAAAAAAAAEGPADAAAAAAAAAAVAATAQELLRLLLQLANKMKLTAAEAVDVLWSAAAAGESAAAATLLPRTTQLCKCEWGILKKKNSAAVRFYEALCLVAADTPAAAAAALEVLAAASSIPEMQQHLQQLELQQKLQQQQQQQQQLTPLEEFEQQLALEEEPEQQQQHLEQQQQQQQQLEQQQQQQEKQQQQQAAAMEYLGIDRDSPLGQQLVAAAAAADAAAAADAAEEEEEEALTQAPAAAEAADTAAAAAAAGEAAAAAAAADNYDANYKISSSPHHLSTSATAATTAAAAAAAADTAAADTAAADTAAATAAAAAAADPLRFMLARRPLAGGVETVEKAADSSLLSELQMSEQQQQQQQQQQQQQLLIA
;
A
#
# COMPACT_ATOMS: atom_id res chain seq x y z
N MET A 1 4.45 -37.00 -81.71
CA MET A 1 4.07 -36.08 -80.61
C MET A 1 2.87 -36.54 -79.78
N LEU A 2 2.14 -37.61 -80.14
CA LEU A 2 1.02 -38.14 -79.34
C LEU A 2 1.41 -39.23 -78.31
N GLU A 3 2.63 -39.77 -78.32
CA GLU A 3 3.06 -40.77 -77.33
C GLU A 3 3.73 -40.19 -76.07
N ALA A 4 4.15 -38.93 -76.07
CA ALA A 4 4.77 -38.30 -74.90
C ALA A 4 3.74 -37.98 -73.79
N ALA A 5 2.45 -37.88 -74.11
CA ALA A 5 1.39 -37.59 -73.14
C ALA A 5 0.97 -38.81 -72.30
N LYS A 6 1.31 -40.04 -72.74
CA LYS A 6 0.81 -41.27 -72.08
C LYS A 6 1.60 -41.64 -70.81
N TRP A 7 2.78 -41.05 -70.61
CA TRP A 7 3.67 -41.33 -69.47
C TRP A 7 3.66 -40.24 -68.38
N GLN A 8 3.00 -39.09 -68.61
CA GLN A 8 2.94 -38.02 -67.60
C GLN A 8 1.82 -38.18 -66.58
N ALA A 9 0.73 -38.88 -66.93
CA ALA A 9 -0.39 -39.12 -66.01
C ALA A 9 -0.04 -39.96 -64.75
N PRO A 10 0.74 -41.07 -64.82
CA PRO A 10 1.07 -41.85 -63.63
C PRO A 10 2.08 -41.15 -62.72
N ALA A 11 2.93 -40.27 -63.25
CA ALA A 11 3.90 -39.52 -62.46
C ALA A 11 3.24 -38.43 -61.60
N ALA A 12 2.24 -37.74 -62.13
CA ALA A 12 1.44 -36.76 -61.36
C ALA A 12 0.62 -37.44 -60.25
N ALA A 13 0.04 -38.61 -60.52
CA ALA A 13 -0.70 -39.39 -59.52
C ALA A 13 0.21 -39.92 -58.40
N ALA A 14 1.44 -40.33 -58.71
CA ALA A 14 2.42 -40.76 -57.72
C ALA A 14 2.93 -39.60 -56.85
N ALA A 15 3.16 -38.41 -57.45
CA ALA A 15 3.53 -37.21 -56.70
C ALA A 15 2.41 -36.77 -55.74
N ALA A 16 1.14 -36.82 -56.18
CA ALA A 16 -0.01 -36.51 -55.33
C ALA A 16 -0.19 -37.52 -54.18
N ALA A 17 0.16 -38.80 -54.39
CA ALA A 17 0.10 -39.82 -53.35
C ALA A 17 1.17 -39.61 -52.27
N VAL A 18 2.40 -39.26 -52.67
CA VAL A 18 3.50 -38.96 -51.73
C VAL A 18 3.24 -37.65 -50.97
N ALA A 19 2.66 -36.64 -51.62
CA ALA A 19 2.22 -35.41 -50.95
C ALA A 19 1.12 -35.68 -49.90
N ARG A 20 0.21 -36.63 -50.18
CA ARG A 20 -0.81 -37.05 -49.21
C ARG A 20 -0.22 -37.84 -48.04
N GLU A 21 0.72 -38.75 -48.27
CA GLU A 21 1.37 -39.49 -47.18
C GLU A 21 2.23 -38.58 -46.28
N THR A 22 2.94 -37.62 -46.86
CA THR A 22 3.70 -36.63 -46.08
C THR A 22 2.81 -35.67 -45.31
N ALA A 23 1.67 -35.24 -45.87
CA ALA A 23 0.66 -34.47 -45.15
C ALA A 23 0.02 -35.27 -43.99
N VAL A 24 -0.26 -36.56 -44.19
CA VAL A 24 -0.82 -37.44 -43.14
C VAL A 24 0.22 -37.75 -42.05
N ALA A 25 1.51 -37.90 -42.41
CA ALA A 25 2.60 -38.06 -41.45
C ALA A 25 2.84 -36.78 -40.63
N ALA A 26 2.79 -35.60 -41.27
CA ALA A 26 2.86 -34.31 -40.58
C ALA A 26 1.65 -34.06 -39.67
N ALA A 27 0.45 -34.46 -40.09
CA ALA A 27 -0.76 -34.40 -39.27
C ALA A 27 -0.69 -35.34 -38.04
N ARG A 28 -0.10 -36.53 -38.18
CA ARG A 28 0.12 -37.47 -37.07
C ARG A 28 1.18 -36.98 -36.07
N SER A 29 2.20 -36.25 -36.54
CA SER A 29 3.18 -35.60 -35.66
C SER A 29 2.61 -34.34 -34.96
N SER A 30 1.48 -33.79 -35.44
CA SER A 30 0.85 -32.56 -34.94
C SER A 30 -0.16 -32.78 -33.81
N VAL A 31 -0.34 -34.00 -33.31
CA VAL A 31 -1.25 -34.28 -32.17
C VAL A 31 -0.75 -33.66 -30.85
N GLN A 32 0.50 -33.18 -30.79
CA GLN A 32 1.04 -32.37 -29.68
C GLN A 32 1.10 -30.86 -29.96
N LEU A 33 0.70 -30.42 -31.14
CA LEU A 33 0.74 -29.01 -31.55
C LEU A 33 -0.64 -28.38 -31.33
N GLN A 34 -0.64 -27.27 -30.60
CA GLN A 34 -1.85 -26.57 -30.18
C GLN A 34 -2.74 -26.19 -31.38
N PRO A 35 -4.06 -26.18 -31.23
CA PRO A 35 -5.02 -25.95 -32.33
C PRO A 35 -4.76 -24.66 -33.14
N ALA A 36 -4.16 -23.63 -32.53
CA ALA A 36 -3.76 -22.40 -33.21
C ALA A 36 -2.73 -22.66 -34.34
N THR A 37 -1.79 -23.58 -34.13
CA THR A 37 -0.76 -23.91 -35.15
C THR A 37 -1.33 -24.72 -36.32
N ALA A 38 -2.40 -25.48 -36.11
CA ALA A 38 -3.08 -26.19 -37.18
C ALA A 38 -3.83 -25.23 -38.12
N ALA A 39 -4.40 -24.14 -37.58
CA ALA A 39 -5.04 -23.10 -38.37
C ALA A 39 -4.02 -22.27 -39.18
N GLU A 40 -2.90 -21.87 -38.59
CA GLU A 40 -1.80 -21.21 -39.32
C GLU A 40 -1.19 -22.11 -40.38
N ALA A 41 -0.96 -23.40 -40.07
CA ALA A 41 -0.46 -24.35 -41.05
C ALA A 41 -1.45 -24.58 -42.20
N ALA A 42 -2.76 -24.61 -41.92
CA ALA A 42 -3.80 -24.70 -42.95
C ALA A 42 -3.86 -23.43 -43.82
N ALA A 43 -3.70 -22.24 -43.22
CA ALA A 43 -3.65 -20.97 -43.95
C ALA A 43 -2.39 -20.89 -44.84
N ALA A 44 -1.23 -21.31 -44.34
CA ALA A 44 0.00 -21.39 -45.11
C ALA A 44 -0.09 -22.43 -46.25
N ALA A 45 -0.71 -23.58 -46.00
CA ALA A 45 -0.96 -24.59 -47.03
C ALA A 45 -1.95 -24.09 -48.10
N ALA A 46 -2.98 -23.34 -47.71
CA ALA A 46 -3.92 -22.71 -48.65
C ALA A 46 -3.24 -21.62 -49.50
N ALA A 47 -2.35 -20.82 -48.90
CA ALA A 47 -1.55 -19.83 -49.61
C ALA A 47 -0.58 -20.47 -50.61
N ALA A 48 0.04 -21.60 -50.24
CA ALA A 48 0.89 -22.38 -51.14
C ALA A 48 0.09 -23.01 -52.30
N ALA A 49 -1.10 -23.57 -52.02
CA ALA A 49 -1.97 -24.15 -53.04
C ALA A 49 -2.53 -23.09 -54.01
N ALA A 50 -2.75 -21.87 -53.54
CA ALA A 50 -3.18 -20.76 -54.39
C ALA A 50 -2.15 -20.36 -55.46
N ALA A 51 -0.87 -20.71 -55.27
CA ALA A 51 0.19 -20.48 -56.25
C ALA A 51 0.18 -21.49 -57.41
N GLU A 52 -0.47 -22.66 -57.27
CA GLU A 52 -0.45 -23.72 -58.28
C GLU A 52 -1.64 -23.69 -59.26
N GLY A 53 -2.69 -22.91 -58.98
CA GLY A 53 -3.77 -22.67 -59.93
C GLY A 53 -5.15 -22.38 -59.30
N PRO A 54 -6.07 -21.74 -60.03
CA PRO A 54 -7.34 -21.26 -59.49
C PRO A 54 -8.33 -22.37 -59.10
N ALA A 55 -8.22 -23.56 -59.72
CA ALA A 55 -9.08 -24.69 -59.40
C ALA A 55 -8.68 -25.37 -58.07
N ASP A 56 -7.38 -25.46 -57.80
CA ASP A 56 -6.84 -26.06 -56.58
C ASP A 56 -6.94 -25.11 -55.38
N ALA A 57 -6.88 -23.79 -55.63
CA ALA A 57 -7.10 -22.76 -54.62
C ALA A 57 -8.50 -22.86 -53.95
N ALA A 58 -9.56 -23.10 -54.73
CA ALA A 58 -10.92 -23.21 -54.21
C ALA A 58 -11.11 -24.47 -53.36
N ALA A 59 -10.52 -25.59 -53.77
CA ALA A 59 -10.56 -26.84 -53.00
C ALA A 59 -9.75 -26.73 -51.70
N ALA A 60 -8.59 -26.06 -51.73
CA ALA A 60 -7.78 -25.79 -50.55
C ALA A 60 -8.49 -24.84 -49.57
N ALA A 61 -9.14 -23.78 -50.08
CA ALA A 61 -9.93 -22.87 -49.26
C ALA A 61 -11.14 -23.57 -48.60
N ALA A 62 -11.85 -24.44 -49.34
CA ALA A 62 -12.94 -25.23 -48.78
C ALA A 62 -12.46 -26.22 -47.71
N ALA A 63 -11.30 -26.86 -47.91
CA ALA A 63 -10.70 -27.74 -46.91
C ALA A 63 -10.25 -26.97 -45.65
N ALA A 64 -9.65 -25.80 -45.81
CA ALA A 64 -9.27 -24.93 -44.70
C ALA A 64 -10.51 -24.46 -43.90
N ALA A 65 -11.59 -24.08 -44.59
CA ALA A 65 -12.86 -23.71 -43.96
C ALA A 65 -13.48 -24.88 -43.17
N ALA A 66 -13.41 -26.11 -43.70
CA ALA A 66 -13.90 -27.30 -43.00
C ALA A 66 -13.07 -27.65 -41.76
N VAL A 67 -11.75 -27.45 -41.81
CA VAL A 67 -10.85 -27.62 -40.65
C VAL A 67 -11.11 -26.54 -39.60
N ALA A 68 -11.31 -25.28 -40.00
CA ALA A 68 -11.68 -24.20 -39.09
C ALA A 68 -13.03 -24.47 -38.40
N ALA A 69 -14.04 -24.93 -39.15
CA ALA A 69 -15.35 -25.26 -38.59
C ALA A 69 -15.29 -26.43 -37.59
N THR A 70 -14.49 -27.47 -37.85
CA THR A 70 -14.31 -28.58 -36.90
C THR A 70 -13.51 -28.17 -35.67
N ALA A 71 -12.52 -27.28 -35.80
CA ALA A 71 -11.80 -26.69 -34.67
C ALA A 71 -12.74 -25.85 -33.78
N GLN A 72 -13.63 -25.04 -34.37
CA GLN A 72 -14.63 -24.26 -33.64
C GLN A 72 -15.61 -25.15 -32.88
N GLU A 73 -16.09 -26.24 -33.49
CA GLU A 73 -17.02 -27.17 -32.84
C GLU A 73 -16.35 -27.92 -31.68
N LEU A 74 -15.08 -28.32 -31.86
CA LEU A 74 -14.28 -28.92 -30.79
C LEU A 74 -14.06 -27.93 -29.64
N LEU A 75 -13.76 -26.66 -29.95
CA LEU A 75 -13.62 -25.60 -28.95
C LEU A 75 -14.93 -25.40 -28.18
N ARG A 76 -16.08 -25.34 -28.87
CA ARG A 76 -17.41 -25.27 -28.22
C ARG A 76 -17.68 -26.44 -27.30
N LEU A 77 -17.34 -27.66 -27.72
CA LEU A 77 -17.49 -28.85 -26.88
C LEU A 77 -16.57 -28.77 -25.66
N LEU A 78 -15.31 -28.36 -25.83
CA LEU A 78 -14.38 -28.13 -24.72
C LEU A 78 -14.88 -27.05 -23.78
N LEU A 79 -15.49 -25.98 -24.27
CA LEU A 79 -16.15 -24.93 -23.47
C LEU A 79 -17.34 -25.48 -22.68
N GLN A 80 -18.18 -26.32 -23.29
CA GLN A 80 -19.29 -26.95 -22.60
C GLN A 80 -18.81 -27.94 -21.54
N LEU A 81 -17.71 -28.65 -21.81
CA LEU A 81 -17.11 -29.62 -20.92
C LEU A 81 -16.38 -28.93 -19.76
N ALA A 82 -15.64 -27.87 -20.05
CA ALA A 82 -15.10 -26.90 -19.09
C ALA A 82 -16.19 -26.32 -18.21
N ASN A 83 -17.38 -26.06 -18.78
CA ASN A 83 -18.48 -25.55 -18.00
C ASN A 83 -19.02 -26.56 -16.98
N LYS A 84 -19.02 -27.85 -17.33
CA LYS A 84 -19.51 -28.96 -16.50
C LYS A 84 -18.45 -29.54 -15.56
N MET A 85 -17.18 -29.42 -15.89
CA MET A 85 -16.08 -29.97 -15.09
C MET A 85 -15.52 -28.97 -14.08
N LYS A 86 -15.02 -29.50 -12.97
CA LYS A 86 -14.22 -28.76 -11.98
C LYS A 86 -12.80 -28.62 -12.54
N LEU A 87 -12.61 -27.62 -13.40
CA LEU A 87 -11.27 -27.24 -13.86
C LEU A 87 -10.48 -26.62 -12.72
N THR A 88 -9.21 -26.95 -12.64
CA THR A 88 -8.25 -26.21 -11.80
C THR A 88 -8.01 -24.82 -12.40
N ALA A 89 -7.53 -23.86 -11.60
CA ALA A 89 -7.25 -22.52 -12.13
C ALA A 89 -6.25 -22.54 -13.29
N ALA A 90 -5.23 -23.41 -13.23
CA ALA A 90 -4.24 -23.54 -14.31
C ALA A 90 -4.86 -24.03 -15.63
N GLU A 91 -5.72 -25.05 -15.59
CA GLU A 91 -6.41 -25.55 -16.79
C GLU A 91 -7.38 -24.51 -17.35
N ALA A 92 -8.09 -23.78 -16.49
CA ALA A 92 -8.98 -22.69 -16.91
C ALA A 92 -8.21 -21.54 -17.58
N VAL A 93 -6.99 -21.25 -17.12
CA VAL A 93 -6.09 -20.29 -17.77
C VAL A 93 -5.62 -20.79 -19.14
N ASP A 94 -5.22 -22.06 -19.25
CA ASP A 94 -4.78 -22.61 -20.54
C ASP A 94 -5.92 -22.66 -21.57
N VAL A 95 -7.15 -22.96 -21.14
CA VAL A 95 -8.34 -22.92 -22.00
C VAL A 95 -8.68 -21.49 -22.42
N LEU A 96 -8.62 -20.52 -21.50
CA LEU A 96 -8.83 -19.10 -21.80
C LEU A 96 -7.79 -18.58 -22.79
N TRP A 97 -6.51 -18.88 -22.56
CA TRP A 97 -5.41 -18.51 -23.44
C TRP A 97 -5.57 -19.12 -24.83
N SER A 98 -5.96 -20.40 -24.92
CA SER A 98 -6.19 -21.08 -26.19
C SER A 98 -7.34 -20.46 -26.98
N ALA A 99 -8.43 -20.08 -26.32
CA ALA A 99 -9.56 -19.40 -26.95
C ALA A 99 -9.17 -17.99 -27.44
N ALA A 100 -8.40 -17.24 -26.63
CA ALA A 100 -7.91 -15.92 -27.00
C ALA A 100 -6.91 -15.98 -28.17
N ALA A 101 -5.98 -16.93 -28.16
CA ALA A 101 -5.00 -17.14 -29.23
C ALA A 101 -5.65 -17.58 -30.56
N ALA A 102 -6.80 -18.26 -30.49
CA ALA A 102 -7.58 -18.63 -31.67
C ALA A 102 -8.41 -17.47 -32.26
N GLY A 103 -8.39 -16.28 -31.65
CA GLY A 103 -9.20 -15.12 -32.07
C GLY A 103 -10.68 -15.23 -31.70
N GLU A 104 -11.07 -16.20 -30.86
CA GLU A 104 -12.44 -16.43 -30.42
C GLU A 104 -12.77 -15.52 -29.22
N SER A 105 -12.73 -14.21 -29.46
CA SER A 105 -12.86 -13.17 -28.43
C SER A 105 -14.17 -13.26 -27.64
N ALA A 106 -15.28 -13.61 -28.29
CA ALA A 106 -16.57 -13.83 -27.63
C ALA A 106 -16.52 -15.01 -26.65
N ALA A 107 -15.90 -16.12 -27.03
CA ALA A 107 -15.75 -17.29 -26.17
C ALA A 107 -14.80 -16.99 -24.99
N ALA A 108 -13.67 -16.33 -25.27
CA ALA A 108 -12.72 -15.91 -24.26
C ALA A 108 -13.35 -14.93 -23.25
N ALA A 109 -14.16 -13.97 -23.71
CA ALA A 109 -14.91 -13.06 -22.85
C ALA A 109 -15.91 -13.78 -21.93
N THR A 110 -16.56 -14.85 -22.40
CA THR A 110 -17.44 -15.66 -21.51
C THR A 110 -16.68 -16.49 -20.48
N LEU A 111 -15.45 -16.91 -20.79
CA LEU A 111 -14.60 -17.68 -19.88
C LEU A 111 -13.92 -16.79 -18.84
N LEU A 112 -13.60 -15.56 -19.20
CA LEU A 112 -12.80 -14.64 -18.39
C LEU A 112 -13.33 -14.45 -16.95
N PRO A 113 -14.63 -14.22 -16.69
CA PRO A 113 -15.13 -14.07 -15.31
C PRO A 113 -14.95 -15.35 -14.48
N ARG A 114 -15.19 -16.52 -15.09
CA ARG A 114 -15.05 -17.82 -14.42
C ARG A 114 -13.59 -18.12 -14.10
N THR A 115 -12.70 -17.91 -15.07
CA THR A 115 -11.26 -18.11 -14.89
C THR A 115 -10.71 -17.14 -13.84
N THR A 116 -11.15 -15.88 -13.85
CA THR A 116 -10.77 -14.88 -12.85
C THR A 116 -11.21 -15.29 -11.44
N GLN A 117 -12.43 -15.81 -11.29
CA GLN A 117 -12.93 -16.28 -10.00
C GLN A 117 -12.17 -17.51 -9.48
N LEU A 118 -11.81 -18.46 -10.37
CA LEU A 118 -10.95 -19.60 -10.02
C LEU A 118 -9.54 -19.13 -9.62
N CYS A 119 -8.98 -18.20 -10.37
CA CYS A 119 -7.68 -17.60 -10.07
C CYS A 119 -7.70 -16.85 -8.73
N LYS A 120 -8.81 -16.22 -8.35
CA LYS A 120 -8.98 -15.60 -7.04
C LYS A 120 -8.91 -16.62 -5.90
N CYS A 121 -9.56 -17.77 -6.03
CA CYS A 121 -9.54 -18.82 -5.00
C CYS A 121 -8.20 -19.55 -4.91
N GLU A 122 -7.46 -19.68 -6.03
CA GLU A 122 -6.21 -20.45 -6.12
C GLU A 122 -4.98 -19.58 -6.43
N TRP A 123 -5.04 -18.26 -6.16
CA TRP A 123 -3.99 -17.32 -6.57
C TRP A 123 -2.60 -17.71 -6.03
N GLY A 124 -2.54 -18.23 -4.80
CA GLY A 124 -1.29 -18.70 -4.20
C GLY A 124 -0.65 -19.89 -4.92
N ILE A 125 -1.45 -20.75 -5.57
CA ILE A 125 -0.96 -21.88 -6.36
C ILE A 125 -0.51 -21.39 -7.74
N LEU A 126 -1.28 -20.46 -8.34
CA LEU A 126 -0.96 -19.85 -9.63
C LEU A 126 0.35 -19.05 -9.55
N LYS A 127 0.55 -18.28 -8.48
CA LYS A 127 1.77 -17.47 -8.24
C LYS A 127 3.03 -18.33 -8.10
N LYS A 128 2.94 -19.55 -7.57
CA LYS A 128 4.07 -20.50 -7.51
C LYS A 128 4.44 -21.05 -8.89
N LYS A 129 3.52 -21.00 -9.86
CA LYS A 129 3.72 -21.43 -11.25
C LYS A 129 3.81 -20.21 -12.16
N ASN A 130 4.97 -19.54 -12.18
CA ASN A 130 5.21 -18.33 -12.98
C ASN A 130 4.68 -18.41 -14.43
N SER A 131 4.76 -19.58 -15.07
CA SER A 131 4.24 -19.79 -16.43
C SER A 131 2.73 -19.63 -16.56
N ALA A 132 1.94 -20.09 -15.58
CA ALA A 132 0.48 -19.96 -15.59
C ALA A 132 0.05 -18.51 -15.36
N ALA A 133 0.73 -17.79 -14.46
CA ALA A 133 0.48 -16.37 -14.23
C ALA A 133 0.77 -15.54 -15.50
N VAL A 134 1.91 -15.78 -16.16
CA VAL A 134 2.26 -15.09 -17.41
C VAL A 134 1.23 -15.37 -18.52
N ARG A 135 0.84 -16.63 -18.74
CA ARG A 135 -0.19 -16.98 -19.73
C ARG A 135 -1.53 -16.35 -19.43
N PHE A 136 -1.89 -16.22 -18.15
CA PHE A 136 -3.10 -15.52 -17.77
C PHE A 136 -3.04 -14.04 -18.13
N TYR A 137 -1.92 -13.35 -17.87
CA TYR A 137 -1.72 -11.97 -18.29
C TYR A 137 -1.74 -11.81 -19.83
N GLU A 138 -1.11 -12.71 -20.57
CA GLU A 138 -1.14 -12.71 -22.04
C GLU A 138 -2.57 -12.89 -22.57
N ALA A 139 -3.32 -13.85 -22.03
CA ALA A 139 -4.71 -14.07 -22.40
C ALA A 139 -5.57 -12.83 -22.10
N LEU A 140 -5.33 -12.18 -20.96
CA LEU A 140 -6.02 -10.94 -20.59
C LEU A 140 -5.72 -9.79 -21.55
N CYS A 141 -4.46 -9.65 -21.96
CA CYS A 141 -4.04 -8.67 -22.96
C CYS A 141 -4.68 -8.92 -24.34
N LEU A 142 -4.78 -10.19 -24.76
CA LEU A 142 -5.44 -10.57 -26.01
C LEU A 142 -6.94 -10.26 -25.95
N VAL A 143 -7.63 -10.65 -24.87
CA VAL A 143 -9.06 -10.38 -24.70
C VAL A 143 -9.36 -8.88 -24.56
N ALA A 144 -8.45 -8.10 -23.97
CA ALA A 144 -8.58 -6.64 -23.85
C ALA A 144 -8.56 -5.91 -25.19
N ALA A 145 -7.90 -6.48 -26.22
CA ALA A 145 -7.86 -5.89 -27.55
C ALA A 145 -9.26 -5.87 -28.19
N ASP A 146 -10.05 -6.94 -27.98
CA ASP A 146 -11.38 -7.11 -28.58
C ASP A 146 -12.51 -6.67 -27.66
N THR A 147 -12.34 -6.82 -26.34
CA THR A 147 -13.39 -6.58 -25.33
C THR A 147 -12.84 -5.87 -24.09
N PRO A 148 -12.47 -4.58 -24.20
CA PRO A 148 -11.80 -3.84 -23.12
C PRO A 148 -12.64 -3.74 -21.83
N ALA A 149 -13.98 -3.71 -21.94
CA ALA A 149 -14.87 -3.67 -20.78
C ALA A 149 -14.81 -4.96 -19.93
N ALA A 150 -14.72 -6.13 -20.58
CA ALA A 150 -14.60 -7.41 -19.89
C ALA A 150 -13.24 -7.56 -19.22
N ALA A 151 -12.17 -7.12 -19.90
CA ALA A 151 -10.82 -7.11 -19.34
C ALA A 151 -10.69 -6.16 -18.14
N ALA A 152 -11.29 -4.97 -18.20
CA ALA A 152 -11.28 -4.02 -17.10
C ALA A 152 -11.96 -4.58 -15.83
N ALA A 153 -13.13 -5.21 -15.99
CA ALA A 153 -13.83 -5.85 -14.87
C ALA A 153 -13.02 -7.01 -14.26
N ALA A 154 -12.32 -7.79 -15.09
CA ALA A 154 -11.45 -8.87 -14.60
C ALA A 154 -10.24 -8.34 -13.82
N LEU A 155 -9.62 -7.25 -14.29
CA LEU A 155 -8.51 -6.58 -13.61
C LEU A 155 -8.94 -5.99 -12.26
N GLU A 156 -10.14 -5.43 -12.15
CA GLU A 156 -10.66 -4.89 -10.90
C GLU A 156 -10.85 -6.01 -9.85
N VAL A 157 -11.39 -7.16 -10.27
CA VAL A 157 -11.55 -8.33 -9.38
C VAL A 157 -10.21 -8.91 -8.97
N LEU A 158 -9.22 -8.93 -9.88
CA LEU A 158 -7.85 -9.35 -9.57
C LEU A 158 -7.15 -8.37 -8.63
N ALA A 159 -7.30 -7.07 -8.84
CA ALA A 159 -6.74 -6.04 -7.95
C ALA A 159 -7.35 -6.16 -6.54
N ALA A 160 -8.65 -6.42 -6.44
CA ALA A 160 -9.32 -6.67 -5.17
C ALA A 160 -8.90 -8.00 -4.52
N ALA A 161 -8.53 -9.02 -5.31
CA ALA A 161 -8.09 -10.33 -4.83
C ALA A 161 -6.60 -10.37 -4.48
N SER A 162 -5.78 -9.58 -5.17
CA SER A 162 -4.33 -9.55 -5.02
C SER A 162 -3.96 -8.67 -3.83
N SER A 163 -4.31 -9.12 -2.62
CA SER A 163 -3.44 -8.94 -1.43
C SER A 163 -2.98 -7.49 -1.16
N ILE A 164 -3.74 -6.47 -1.59
CA ILE A 164 -3.49 -5.08 -1.23
C ILE A 164 -3.45 -4.93 0.30
N PRO A 165 -4.38 -5.53 1.09
CA PRO A 165 -4.32 -5.38 2.54
C PRO A 165 -3.16 -6.14 3.19
N GLU A 166 -2.76 -7.33 2.71
CA GLU A 166 -1.64 -8.07 3.30
C GLU A 166 -0.29 -7.44 2.94
N MET A 167 -0.11 -6.99 1.70
CA MET A 167 1.09 -6.26 1.31
C MET A 167 1.18 -4.93 2.04
N GLN A 168 0.05 -4.22 2.20
CA GLN A 168 -0.02 -2.99 3.00
C GLN A 168 0.24 -3.26 4.48
N GLN A 169 -0.28 -4.37 5.04
CA GLN A 169 0.01 -4.79 6.41
C GLN A 169 1.49 -5.15 6.58
N HIS A 170 2.10 -5.81 5.61
CA HIS A 170 3.53 -6.12 5.64
C HIS A 170 4.38 -4.86 5.54
N LEU A 171 3.99 -3.89 4.69
CA LEU A 171 4.65 -2.60 4.59
C LEU A 171 4.55 -1.83 5.91
N GLN A 172 3.36 -1.82 6.53
CA GLN A 172 3.13 -1.21 7.84
C GLN A 172 3.94 -1.91 8.94
N GLN A 173 4.10 -3.24 8.87
CA GLN A 173 4.94 -4.00 9.78
C GLN A 173 6.43 -3.68 9.58
N LEU A 174 6.86 -3.45 8.34
CA LEU A 174 8.23 -3.03 8.02
C LEU A 174 8.52 -1.62 8.54
N GLU A 175 7.60 -0.67 8.35
CA GLU A 175 7.70 0.68 8.93
C GLU A 175 7.77 0.63 10.45
N LEU A 176 6.94 -0.19 11.09
CA LEU A 176 6.98 -0.37 12.54
C LEU A 176 8.33 -0.92 13.01
N GLN A 177 8.86 -1.93 12.30
CA GLN A 177 10.16 -2.52 12.61
C GLN A 177 11.29 -1.49 12.43
N GLN A 178 11.24 -0.68 11.37
CA GLN A 178 12.21 0.38 11.12
C GLN A 178 12.14 1.46 12.20
N LYS A 179 10.93 1.86 12.62
CA LYS A 179 10.74 2.82 13.71
C LYS A 179 11.27 2.29 15.04
N LEU A 180 11.06 1.00 15.33
CA LEU A 180 11.57 0.36 16.54
C LEU A 180 13.11 0.34 16.56
N GLN A 181 13.73 0.05 15.42
CA GLN A 181 15.18 0.07 15.26
C GLN A 181 15.74 1.48 15.46
N GLN A 182 15.05 2.49 14.94
CA GLN A 182 15.44 3.89 15.12
C GLN A 182 15.32 4.35 16.58
N GLN A 183 14.28 3.90 17.29
CA GLN A 183 14.12 4.17 18.72
C GLN A 183 15.22 3.49 19.56
N GLN A 184 15.63 2.27 19.20
CA GLN A 184 16.77 1.62 19.87
C GLN A 184 18.07 2.39 19.67
N GLN A 185 18.33 2.93 18.48
CA GLN A 185 19.52 3.75 18.24
C GLN A 185 19.49 5.06 19.04
N GLN A 186 18.33 5.71 19.17
CA GLN A 186 18.21 6.89 20.02
C GLN A 186 18.46 6.56 21.50
N GLN A 187 17.94 5.43 21.99
CA GLN A 187 18.22 5.02 23.37
C GLN A 187 19.70 4.73 23.60
N GLN A 188 20.38 4.06 22.66
CA GLN A 188 21.83 3.82 22.77
C GLN A 188 22.67 5.10 22.74
N GLN A 189 22.16 6.19 22.12
CA GLN A 189 22.82 7.50 22.15
C GLN A 189 22.54 8.28 23.44
N LEU A 190 21.37 8.08 24.05
CA LEU A 190 21.01 8.72 25.32
C LEU A 190 21.71 8.07 26.51
N THR A 191 21.95 6.75 26.49
CA THR A 191 22.61 6.02 27.59
C THR A 191 23.95 6.64 28.04
N PRO A 192 24.92 6.97 27.15
CA PRO A 192 26.17 7.57 27.59
C PRO A 192 26.01 8.99 28.14
N LEU A 193 24.98 9.74 27.69
CA LEU A 193 24.70 11.07 28.25
C LEU A 193 24.13 10.95 29.67
N GLU A 194 23.23 9.99 29.89
CA GLU A 194 22.68 9.66 31.22
C GLU A 194 23.77 9.17 32.18
N GLU A 195 24.68 8.31 31.70
CA GLU A 195 25.83 7.86 32.51
C GLU A 195 26.79 9.02 32.84
N PHE A 196 26.98 9.96 31.91
CA PHE A 196 27.80 11.15 32.15
C PHE A 196 27.17 12.10 33.16
N GLU A 197 25.85 12.35 33.04
CA GLU A 197 25.11 13.18 33.98
C GLU A 197 25.10 12.57 35.39
N GLN A 198 25.00 11.23 35.47
CA GLN A 198 25.09 10.50 36.73
C GLN A 198 26.51 10.53 37.33
N GLN A 199 27.56 10.52 36.51
CA GLN A 199 28.94 10.75 36.97
C GLN A 199 29.13 12.17 37.51
N LEU A 200 28.60 13.18 36.82
CA LEU A 200 28.70 14.57 37.25
C LEU A 200 28.01 14.78 38.60
N ALA A 201 26.82 14.20 38.78
CA ALA A 201 26.10 14.27 40.05
C ALA A 201 26.88 13.63 41.20
N LEU A 202 27.59 12.52 40.94
CA LEU A 202 28.45 11.85 41.92
C LEU A 202 29.72 12.64 42.24
N GLU A 203 30.17 13.50 41.33
CA GLU A 203 31.34 14.37 41.51
C GLU A 203 30.98 15.69 42.22
N GLU A 204 29.75 16.19 42.08
CA GLU A 204 29.23 17.35 42.84
C GLU A 204 28.90 17.03 44.32
N GLU A 205 28.50 15.80 44.62
CA GLU A 205 28.16 15.38 46.00
C GLU A 205 29.30 15.60 47.03
N PRO A 206 30.57 15.26 46.76
CA PRO A 206 31.67 15.54 47.68
C PRO A 206 31.99 17.03 47.82
N GLU A 207 31.80 17.87 46.78
CA GLU A 207 32.00 19.32 46.89
C GLU A 207 30.96 19.95 47.80
N GLN A 208 29.68 19.57 47.68
CA GLN A 208 28.65 20.04 48.61
C GLN A 208 28.92 19.58 50.04
N GLN A 209 29.35 18.33 50.23
CA GLN A 209 29.65 17.81 51.54
C GLN A 209 30.85 18.52 52.19
N GLN A 210 31.85 18.90 51.39
CA GLN A 210 33.01 19.67 51.84
C GLN A 210 32.64 21.11 52.21
N GLN A 211 31.82 21.79 51.41
CA GLN A 211 31.27 23.11 51.75
C GLN A 211 30.47 23.08 53.05
N HIS A 212 29.66 22.04 53.26
CA HIS A 212 28.88 21.91 54.49
C HIS A 212 29.79 21.69 55.71
N LEU A 213 30.87 20.92 55.55
CA LEU A 213 31.87 20.71 56.61
C LEU A 213 32.63 22.00 56.95
N GLU A 214 33.00 22.80 55.94
CA GLU A 214 33.65 24.10 56.15
C GLU A 214 32.72 25.09 56.86
N GLN A 215 31.45 25.12 56.49
CA GLN A 215 30.46 26.00 57.13
C GLN A 215 30.24 25.60 58.60
N GLN A 216 30.22 24.29 58.89
CA GLN A 216 30.13 23.79 60.27
C GLN A 216 31.39 24.12 61.09
N GLN A 217 32.59 24.05 60.49
CA GLN A 217 33.83 24.50 61.14
C GLN A 217 33.84 26.00 61.43
N GLN A 218 33.35 26.84 60.50
CA GLN A 218 33.23 28.28 60.74
C GLN A 218 32.27 28.59 61.90
N GLN A 219 31.14 27.88 61.99
CA GLN A 219 30.23 28.05 63.13
C GLN A 219 30.89 27.65 64.45
N GLN A 220 31.63 26.54 64.50
CA GLN A 220 32.36 26.16 65.71
C GLN A 220 33.41 27.21 66.10
N GLN A 221 34.16 27.76 65.15
CA GLN A 221 35.13 28.83 65.43
C GLN A 221 34.46 30.12 65.93
N GLN A 222 33.29 30.50 65.39
CA GLN A 222 32.54 31.63 65.92
C GLN A 222 32.05 31.39 67.34
N LEU A 223 31.57 30.18 67.64
CA LEU A 223 31.11 29.80 68.98
C LEU A 223 32.25 29.81 70.00
N GLU A 224 33.44 29.32 69.63
CA GLU A 224 34.64 29.40 70.47
C GLU A 224 35.08 30.86 70.71
N GLN A 225 35.01 31.73 69.70
CA GLN A 225 35.28 33.16 69.88
C GLN A 225 34.27 33.84 70.82
N GLN A 226 32.99 33.48 70.71
CA GLN A 226 31.96 33.99 71.60
C GLN A 226 32.18 33.56 73.05
N GLN A 227 32.53 32.28 73.28
CA GLN A 227 32.88 31.80 74.62
C GLN A 227 34.11 32.53 75.18
N GLN A 228 35.17 32.73 74.39
CA GLN A 228 36.33 33.51 74.85
C GLN A 228 35.98 34.97 75.16
N GLN A 229 35.06 35.60 74.42
CA GLN A 229 34.58 36.94 74.75
C GLN A 229 33.79 36.95 76.06
N GLN A 230 32.90 35.98 76.28
CA GLN A 230 32.18 35.84 77.55
C GLN A 230 33.13 35.62 78.71
N GLU A 231 34.13 34.74 78.58
CA GLU A 231 35.13 34.52 79.64
C GLU A 231 35.95 35.79 79.92
N LYS A 232 36.34 36.54 78.89
CA LYS A 232 37.00 37.85 79.08
C LYS A 232 36.08 38.86 79.76
N GLN A 233 34.80 38.88 79.41
CA GLN A 233 33.85 39.80 80.02
C GLN A 233 33.57 39.43 81.48
N GLN A 234 33.48 38.13 81.80
CA GLN A 234 33.41 37.63 83.17
C GLN A 234 34.69 37.91 83.95
N GLN A 235 35.89 37.75 83.36
CA GLN A 235 37.14 38.15 83.99
C GLN A 235 37.22 39.66 84.20
N GLN A 236 36.76 40.49 83.25
CA GLN A 236 36.72 41.93 83.44
C GLN A 236 35.71 42.34 84.51
N GLN A 237 34.54 41.72 84.58
CA GLN A 237 33.59 41.95 85.67
C GLN A 237 34.16 41.49 87.02
N ALA A 238 34.80 40.32 87.08
CA ALA A 238 35.45 39.83 88.29
C ALA A 238 36.58 40.75 88.72
N ALA A 239 37.46 41.16 87.80
CA ALA A 239 38.54 42.09 88.06
C ALA A 239 38.04 43.49 88.42
N ALA A 240 36.94 43.97 87.82
CA ALA A 240 36.33 45.24 88.18
C ALA A 240 35.70 45.19 89.58
N MET A 241 35.03 44.09 89.93
CA MET A 241 34.54 43.86 91.30
C MET A 241 35.69 43.79 92.31
N GLU A 242 36.77 43.08 91.98
CA GLU A 242 37.98 43.01 92.81
C GLU A 242 38.65 44.39 92.96
N TYR A 243 38.77 45.16 91.88
CA TYR A 243 39.35 46.50 91.88
C TYR A 243 38.52 47.51 92.70
N LEU A 244 37.19 47.38 92.71
CA LEU A 244 36.29 48.21 93.52
C LEU A 244 36.28 47.81 95.00
N GLY A 245 36.90 46.69 95.38
CA GLY A 245 36.92 46.20 96.76
C GLY A 245 35.52 45.86 97.30
N ILE A 246 34.56 45.61 96.41
CA ILE A 246 33.20 45.22 96.80
C ILE A 246 33.23 43.71 97.02
N ASP A 247 33.37 43.29 98.27
CA ASP A 247 33.16 41.90 98.65
C ASP A 247 31.76 41.47 98.19
N ARG A 248 31.66 40.29 97.57
CA ARG A 248 30.40 39.77 97.03
C ARG A 248 29.30 39.64 98.10
N ASP A 249 29.72 39.54 99.36
CA ASP A 249 28.86 39.46 100.55
C ASP A 249 28.53 40.84 101.17
N SER A 250 29.11 41.93 100.65
CA SER A 250 28.76 43.30 101.07
C SER A 250 27.31 43.62 100.65
N PRO A 251 26.53 44.36 101.46
CA PRO A 251 25.15 44.73 101.13
C PRO A 251 25.04 45.49 99.79
N LEU A 252 26.13 46.17 99.38
CA LEU A 252 26.21 46.87 98.10
C LEU A 252 26.40 45.90 96.92
N GLY A 253 27.13 44.79 97.12
CA GLY A 253 27.27 43.71 96.14
C GLY A 253 25.96 42.96 95.91
N GLN A 254 25.19 42.69 96.98
CA GLN A 254 23.87 42.06 96.88
C GLN A 254 22.85 42.93 96.11
N GLN A 255 22.89 44.26 96.30
CA GLN A 255 22.02 45.18 95.56
C GLN A 255 22.34 45.19 94.05
N LEU A 256 23.61 45.14 93.68
CA LEU A 256 24.02 45.08 92.27
C LEU A 256 23.58 43.77 91.59
N VAL A 257 23.70 42.63 92.28
CA VAL A 257 23.22 41.34 91.75
C VAL A 257 21.70 41.33 91.57
N ALA A 258 20.94 41.87 92.53
CA ALA A 258 19.49 41.96 92.43
C ALA A 258 19.03 42.90 91.30
N ALA A 259 19.74 44.01 91.10
CA ALA A 259 19.45 44.94 90.01
C ALA A 259 19.76 44.34 88.63
N ALA A 260 20.85 43.58 88.49
CA ALA A 260 21.18 42.87 87.26
C ALA A 260 20.13 41.80 86.91
N ALA A 261 19.70 41.00 87.90
CA ALA A 261 18.66 39.98 87.69
C ALA A 261 17.30 40.58 87.30
N ALA A 262 16.96 41.77 87.79
CA ALA A 262 15.75 42.49 87.37
C ALA A 262 15.83 43.01 85.93
N ALA A 263 17.02 43.37 85.46
CA ALA A 263 17.24 43.80 84.07
C ALA A 263 17.14 42.62 83.09
N ASP A 264 17.72 41.46 83.42
CA ASP A 264 17.60 40.24 82.59
C ASP A 264 16.15 39.75 82.49
N ALA A 265 15.37 39.88 83.57
CA ALA A 265 13.94 39.53 83.57
C ALA A 265 13.09 40.47 82.68
N ALA A 266 13.48 41.75 82.56
CA ALA A 266 12.81 42.69 81.66
C ALA A 266 13.14 42.40 80.19
N ALA A 267 14.41 42.10 79.88
CA ALA A 267 14.83 41.76 78.51
C ALA A 267 14.22 40.44 78.00
N ALA A 268 13.99 39.47 78.88
CA ALA A 268 13.31 38.22 78.52
C ALA A 268 11.81 38.39 78.23
N ALA A 269 11.18 39.45 78.73
CA ALA A 269 9.77 39.73 78.46
C ALA A 269 9.57 40.33 77.04
N ASP A 270 10.50 41.18 76.58
CA ASP A 270 10.40 41.81 75.27
C ASP A 270 10.67 40.82 74.11
N ALA A 271 11.49 39.78 74.32
CA ALA A 271 11.79 38.77 73.29
C ALA A 271 10.63 37.78 73.04
N ALA A 272 9.65 37.68 73.94
CA ALA A 272 8.54 36.75 73.83
C ALA A 272 7.38 37.30 72.97
N GLU A 273 7.32 38.61 72.72
CA GLU A 273 6.24 39.23 71.93
C GLU A 273 6.48 39.17 70.41
N GLU A 274 7.72 38.96 69.93
CA GLU A 274 8.03 38.95 68.50
C GLU A 274 7.85 37.58 67.81
N GLU A 275 7.80 36.44 68.53
CA GLU A 275 7.62 35.11 67.93
C GLU A 275 6.15 34.74 67.63
N GLU A 276 5.16 35.47 68.15
CA GLU A 276 3.73 35.14 67.96
C GLU A 276 3.13 35.73 66.67
N GLU A 277 3.79 36.71 66.03
CA GLU A 277 3.23 37.41 64.86
C GLU A 277 3.58 36.76 63.49
N GLU A 278 4.64 35.96 63.38
CA GLU A 278 5.03 35.30 62.10
C GLU A 278 4.31 33.97 61.82
N ALA A 279 3.60 33.37 62.79
CA ALA A 279 2.95 32.07 62.62
C ALA A 279 1.58 32.11 61.92
N LEU A 280 1.01 33.30 61.64
CA LEU A 280 -0.38 33.43 61.16
C LEU A 280 -0.55 33.75 59.66
N THR A 281 0.52 33.88 58.86
CA THR A 281 0.41 34.37 57.47
C THR A 281 0.67 33.37 56.34
N GLN A 282 0.72 32.04 56.59
CA GLN A 282 0.95 31.05 55.51
C GLN A 282 -0.09 29.90 55.45
N ALA A 283 -1.26 30.15 54.84
CA ALA A 283 -2.15 29.20 54.11
C ALA A 283 -3.44 29.93 53.65
N PRO A 284 -4.14 29.61 52.53
CA PRO A 284 -4.04 28.46 51.60
C PRO A 284 -4.11 28.80 50.07
N ALA A 285 -3.39 28.06 49.21
CA ALA A 285 -3.42 28.21 47.74
C ALA A 285 -3.68 26.89 46.97
N ALA A 286 -4.58 26.03 47.46
CA ALA A 286 -4.76 24.66 46.93
C ALA A 286 -6.18 24.32 46.42
N ALA A 287 -7.02 25.31 46.08
CA ALA A 287 -8.44 25.06 45.77
C ALA A 287 -8.88 25.27 44.30
N GLU A 288 -8.05 25.83 43.40
CA GLU A 288 -8.53 26.25 42.06
C GLU A 288 -8.30 25.25 40.89
N ALA A 289 -7.72 24.07 41.12
CA ALA A 289 -7.37 23.15 40.03
C ALA A 289 -8.47 22.16 39.59
N ALA A 290 -9.67 22.17 40.20
CA ALA A 290 -10.67 21.13 39.98
C ALA A 290 -11.76 21.46 38.92
N ASP A 291 -11.97 22.73 38.55
CA ASP A 291 -13.14 23.12 37.74
C ASP A 291 -12.94 23.07 36.21
N THR A 292 -11.71 22.89 35.72
CA THR A 292 -11.44 22.90 34.26
C THR A 292 -11.64 21.55 33.55
N ALA A 293 -11.88 20.45 34.27
CA ALA A 293 -12.01 19.12 33.66
C ALA A 293 -13.43 18.77 33.17
N ALA A 294 -14.47 19.47 33.62
CA ALA A 294 -15.86 19.13 33.31
C ALA A 294 -16.37 19.68 31.95
N ALA A 295 -15.69 20.67 31.36
CA ALA A 295 -16.18 21.33 30.14
C ALA A 295 -15.85 20.56 28.83
N ALA A 296 -14.90 19.62 28.85
CA ALA A 296 -14.45 18.92 27.64
C ALA A 296 -15.37 17.74 27.21
N ALA A 297 -16.20 17.22 28.12
CA ALA A 297 -17.03 16.04 27.83
C ALA A 297 -18.32 16.35 27.05
N ALA A 298 -18.78 17.59 27.02
CA ALA A 298 -20.06 17.97 26.40
C ALA A 298 -20.01 18.17 24.86
N ALA A 299 -18.81 18.24 24.26
CA ALA A 299 -18.67 18.51 22.83
C ALA A 299 -18.75 17.25 21.93
N GLY A 300 -18.72 16.04 22.50
CA GLY A 300 -18.65 14.79 21.74
C GLY A 300 -19.99 14.22 21.25
N GLU A 301 -21.12 14.53 21.90
CA GLU A 301 -22.40 13.85 21.60
C GLU A 301 -23.21 14.49 20.46
N ALA A 302 -22.87 15.72 20.03
CA ALA A 302 -23.63 16.41 18.99
C ALA A 302 -23.36 15.91 17.56
N ALA A 303 -22.23 15.20 17.31
CA ALA A 303 -21.83 14.80 15.96
C ALA A 303 -22.47 13.47 15.47
N ALA A 304 -23.02 12.66 16.37
CA ALA A 304 -23.54 11.32 16.01
C ALA A 304 -24.98 11.32 15.45
N ALA A 305 -25.74 12.41 15.62
CA ALA A 305 -27.16 12.46 15.23
C ALA A 305 -27.41 12.79 13.74
N ALA A 306 -26.41 13.26 13.01
CA ALA A 306 -26.60 13.73 11.62
C ALA A 306 -26.54 12.63 10.55
N ALA A 307 -26.05 11.42 10.86
CA ALA A 307 -25.77 10.39 9.85
C ALA A 307 -26.94 9.43 9.53
N ALA A 308 -28.10 9.56 10.19
CA ALA A 308 -29.17 8.56 10.12
C ALA A 308 -30.34 8.88 9.15
N ALA A 309 -30.31 9.99 8.40
CA ALA A 309 -31.49 10.49 7.69
C ALA A 309 -31.64 10.12 6.19
N ASP A 310 -30.63 9.52 5.53
CA ASP A 310 -30.56 9.54 4.05
C ASP A 310 -30.93 8.23 3.29
N ASN A 311 -31.66 7.27 3.86
CA ASN A 311 -31.76 5.93 3.24
C ASN A 311 -33.16 5.32 3.03
N TYR A 312 -34.19 6.11 2.67
CA TYR A 312 -35.57 5.58 2.61
C TYR A 312 -36.45 5.91 1.38
N ASP A 313 -35.90 6.17 0.18
CA ASP A 313 -36.76 6.56 -0.96
C ASP A 313 -36.39 6.00 -2.34
N ALA A 314 -36.47 4.67 -2.54
CA ALA A 314 -36.29 4.09 -3.88
C ALA A 314 -36.95 2.71 -4.13
N ASN A 315 -38.17 2.42 -3.65
CA ASN A 315 -38.80 1.14 -4.00
C ASN A 315 -40.33 1.11 -4.05
N TYR A 316 -40.93 1.82 -5.02
CA TYR A 316 -42.32 1.56 -5.42
C TYR A 316 -42.54 1.91 -6.90
N LYS A 317 -43.22 1.01 -7.63
CA LYS A 317 -43.87 1.13 -8.98
C LYS A 317 -43.17 0.33 -10.11
N ILE A 318 -43.81 -0.49 -10.94
CA ILE A 318 -45.23 -0.69 -11.34
C ILE A 318 -45.43 -2.11 -11.90
N SER A 319 -46.61 -2.67 -11.64
CA SER A 319 -47.21 -3.83 -12.32
C SER A 319 -48.45 -3.34 -13.10
N SER A 320 -48.61 -3.70 -14.38
CA SER A 320 -49.92 -3.85 -15.07
C SER A 320 -49.77 -4.28 -16.54
N SER A 321 -50.54 -5.30 -16.91
CA SER A 321 -50.78 -5.81 -18.29
C SER A 321 -52.21 -5.39 -18.75
N PRO A 322 -52.79 -5.95 -19.84
CA PRO A 322 -52.65 -5.59 -21.26
C PRO A 322 -54.02 -5.23 -21.93
N HIS A 323 -54.07 -4.69 -23.16
CA HIS A 323 -55.18 -4.89 -24.13
C HIS A 323 -54.97 -4.13 -25.46
N HIS A 324 -55.06 -4.83 -26.61
CA HIS A 324 -55.98 -4.58 -27.75
C HIS A 324 -55.44 -5.05 -29.12
N LEU A 325 -56.31 -5.78 -29.82
CA LEU A 325 -56.22 -6.30 -31.20
C LEU A 325 -56.53 -5.20 -32.23
N SER A 326 -55.71 -5.09 -33.31
CA SER A 326 -56.12 -4.81 -34.71
C SER A 326 -54.99 -4.12 -35.48
N THR A 327 -54.29 -4.84 -36.36
CA THR A 327 -53.67 -4.31 -37.60
C THR A 327 -53.04 -5.48 -38.38
N SER A 328 -53.82 -6.18 -39.20
CA SER A 328 -53.33 -7.36 -39.95
C SER A 328 -53.18 -7.14 -41.47
N ALA A 329 -53.21 -5.89 -41.96
CA ALA A 329 -53.18 -5.64 -43.42
C ALA A 329 -51.98 -4.83 -43.93
N THR A 330 -51.13 -4.29 -43.06
CA THR A 330 -49.94 -3.50 -43.45
C THR A 330 -48.61 -4.25 -43.29
N ALA A 331 -48.63 -5.48 -42.76
CA ALA A 331 -47.41 -6.26 -42.47
C ALA A 331 -46.76 -6.91 -43.70
N ALA A 332 -47.50 -7.11 -44.80
CA ALA A 332 -46.97 -7.79 -45.99
C ALA A 332 -46.10 -6.87 -46.87
N THR A 333 -46.40 -5.57 -46.92
CA THR A 333 -45.63 -4.62 -47.75
C THR A 333 -44.37 -4.09 -47.04
N THR A 334 -44.35 -4.04 -45.71
CA THR A 334 -43.15 -3.69 -44.93
C THR A 334 -42.11 -4.82 -44.89
N ALA A 335 -42.54 -6.09 -44.97
CA ALA A 335 -41.62 -7.23 -45.00
C ALA A 335 -40.76 -7.26 -46.29
N ALA A 336 -41.31 -6.88 -47.44
CA ALA A 336 -40.57 -6.86 -48.70
C ALA A 336 -39.55 -5.71 -48.78
N ALA A 337 -39.87 -4.54 -48.20
CA ALA A 337 -38.92 -3.42 -48.10
C ALA A 337 -37.80 -3.69 -47.08
N ALA A 338 -38.09 -4.42 -46.00
CA ALA A 338 -37.09 -4.83 -45.02
C ALA A 338 -36.08 -5.85 -45.58
N ALA A 339 -36.52 -6.75 -46.46
CA ALA A 339 -35.62 -7.72 -47.10
C ALA A 339 -34.62 -7.04 -48.05
N ALA A 340 -35.05 -6.07 -48.86
CA ALA A 340 -34.16 -5.34 -49.76
C ALA A 340 -33.15 -4.43 -49.01
N ALA A 341 -33.54 -3.89 -47.86
CA ALA A 341 -32.63 -3.13 -46.99
C ALA A 341 -31.58 -4.03 -46.32
N ALA A 342 -31.93 -5.28 -45.99
CA ALA A 342 -31.01 -6.24 -45.40
C ALA A 342 -29.90 -6.67 -46.38
N ASP A 343 -30.25 -6.89 -47.66
CA ASP A 343 -29.26 -7.27 -48.68
C ASP A 343 -28.26 -6.15 -48.99
N THR A 344 -28.69 -4.88 -48.90
CA THR A 344 -27.80 -3.73 -49.11
C THR A 344 -26.87 -3.53 -47.90
N ALA A 345 -27.37 -3.72 -46.68
CA ALA A 345 -26.55 -3.63 -45.47
C ALA A 345 -25.47 -4.73 -45.39
N ALA A 346 -25.76 -5.93 -45.90
CA ALA A 346 -24.81 -7.05 -45.94
C ALA A 346 -23.64 -6.80 -46.91
N ALA A 347 -23.90 -6.12 -48.04
CA ALA A 347 -22.85 -5.77 -49.00
C ALA A 347 -21.89 -4.70 -48.43
N ASP A 348 -22.41 -3.72 -47.69
CA ASP A 348 -21.60 -2.67 -47.07
C ASP A 348 -20.74 -3.19 -45.91
N THR A 349 -21.21 -4.22 -45.18
CA THR A 349 -20.42 -4.87 -44.13
C THR A 349 -19.27 -5.69 -44.71
N ALA A 350 -19.50 -6.42 -45.80
CA ALA A 350 -18.44 -7.19 -46.47
C ALA A 350 -17.33 -6.28 -47.05
N ALA A 351 -17.69 -5.08 -47.54
CA ALA A 351 -16.72 -4.10 -48.02
C ALA A 351 -15.88 -3.50 -46.87
N ALA A 352 -16.49 -3.25 -45.70
CA ALA A 352 -15.80 -2.76 -44.52
C ALA A 352 -14.82 -3.79 -43.93
N ASP A 353 -15.19 -5.06 -43.89
CA ASP A 353 -14.32 -6.15 -43.38
C ASP A 353 -13.08 -6.34 -44.27
N THR A 354 -13.22 -6.17 -45.58
CA THR A 354 -12.10 -6.28 -46.54
C THR A 354 -11.12 -5.10 -46.37
N ALA A 355 -11.61 -3.90 -46.05
CA ALA A 355 -10.79 -2.74 -45.75
C ALA A 355 -10.06 -2.85 -44.39
N ALA A 356 -10.70 -3.45 -43.39
CA ALA A 356 -10.07 -3.71 -42.09
C ALA A 356 -8.94 -4.76 -42.19
N ALA A 357 -9.15 -5.83 -42.96
CA ALA A 357 -8.14 -6.87 -43.18
C ALA A 357 -6.89 -6.37 -43.91
N THR A 358 -7.05 -5.45 -44.88
CA THR A 358 -5.92 -4.84 -45.60
C THR A 358 -5.14 -3.85 -44.73
N ALA A 359 -5.80 -3.14 -43.81
CA ALA A 359 -5.13 -2.29 -42.83
C ALA A 359 -4.31 -3.10 -41.80
N ALA A 360 -4.82 -4.26 -41.35
CA ALA A 360 -4.11 -5.15 -40.44
C ALA A 360 -2.85 -5.76 -41.08
N ALA A 361 -2.91 -6.15 -42.36
CA ALA A 361 -1.76 -6.67 -43.09
C ALA A 361 -0.63 -5.63 -43.26
N ALA A 362 -0.98 -4.34 -43.40
CA ALA A 362 0.01 -3.25 -43.49
C ALA A 362 0.69 -2.95 -42.14
N ALA A 363 0.03 -3.21 -41.01
CA ALA A 363 0.59 -3.01 -39.67
C ALA A 363 1.64 -4.06 -39.27
N ALA A 364 1.61 -5.25 -39.90
CA ALA A 364 2.57 -6.33 -39.65
C ALA A 364 3.97 -6.08 -40.25
N ALA A 365 4.10 -5.11 -41.18
CA ALA A 365 5.36 -4.85 -41.88
C ALA A 365 6.37 -3.97 -41.10
N ASP A 366 5.97 -3.34 -39.99
CA ASP A 366 6.85 -2.46 -39.20
C ASP A 366 6.50 -2.49 -37.69
N PRO A 367 6.99 -3.48 -36.93
CA PRO A 367 6.65 -3.66 -35.51
C PRO A 367 7.13 -2.52 -34.61
N LEU A 368 8.17 -1.76 -35.02
CA LEU A 368 8.65 -0.59 -34.27
C LEU A 368 7.69 0.59 -34.37
N ARG A 369 7.07 0.77 -35.54
CA ARG A 369 6.05 1.81 -35.71
C ARG A 369 4.77 1.47 -34.96
N PHE A 370 4.44 0.18 -34.80
CA PHE A 370 3.31 -0.27 -33.98
C PHE A 370 3.53 -0.06 -32.47
N MET A 371 4.76 -0.19 -31.96
CA MET A 371 5.08 0.17 -30.57
C MET A 371 5.03 1.68 -30.32
N LEU A 372 5.44 2.51 -31.28
CA LEU A 372 5.40 3.97 -31.16
C LEU A 372 4.02 4.59 -31.46
N ALA A 373 3.18 3.91 -32.26
CA ALA A 373 1.84 4.37 -32.63
C ALA A 373 0.72 3.78 -31.74
N ARG A 374 1.05 3.00 -30.71
CA ARG A 374 0.12 2.73 -29.61
C ARG A 374 -0.17 4.04 -28.90
N ARG A 375 -1.18 4.75 -29.42
CA ARG A 375 -1.92 5.76 -28.67
C ARG A 375 -2.24 5.14 -27.31
N PRO A 376 -1.81 5.77 -26.20
CA PRO A 376 -2.13 5.24 -24.88
C PRO A 376 -3.63 5.03 -24.84
N LEU A 377 -4.02 3.80 -24.46
CA LEU A 377 -5.40 3.46 -24.15
C LEU A 377 -5.99 4.61 -23.32
N ALA A 378 -7.23 4.99 -23.60
CA ALA A 378 -7.93 6.09 -22.95
C ALA A 378 -8.27 5.81 -21.46
N GLY A 379 -7.35 5.18 -20.71
CA GLY A 379 -7.14 5.41 -19.28
C GLY A 379 -5.90 6.31 -19.17
N GLY A 380 -6.14 7.56 -18.81
CA GLY A 380 -5.24 8.69 -19.05
C GLY A 380 -3.78 8.51 -18.58
N VAL A 381 -2.89 9.25 -19.25
CA VAL A 381 -1.50 9.52 -18.83
C VAL A 381 -1.33 9.73 -17.32
N GLU A 382 -2.38 10.24 -16.65
CA GLU A 382 -2.43 10.46 -15.21
C GLU A 382 -2.17 9.21 -14.34
N THR A 383 -2.49 7.98 -14.75
CA THR A 383 -2.26 6.80 -13.90
C THR A 383 -0.83 6.27 -13.97
N VAL A 384 -0.18 6.35 -15.13
CA VAL A 384 1.24 5.99 -15.28
C VAL A 384 2.11 7.09 -14.68
N GLU A 385 1.72 8.35 -14.85
CA GLU A 385 2.36 9.51 -14.21
C GLU A 385 2.24 9.43 -12.69
N LYS A 386 1.05 9.13 -12.13
CA LYS A 386 0.91 8.89 -10.68
C LYS A 386 1.73 7.70 -10.15
N ALA A 387 1.86 6.62 -10.92
CA ALA A 387 2.68 5.47 -10.50
C ALA A 387 4.18 5.82 -10.52
N ALA A 388 4.63 6.56 -11.52
CA ALA A 388 6.00 7.07 -11.60
C ALA A 388 6.30 8.10 -10.50
N ASP A 389 5.36 9.03 -10.25
CA ASP A 389 5.43 10.04 -9.21
C ASP A 389 5.47 9.39 -7.82
N SER A 390 4.68 8.33 -7.59
CA SER A 390 4.72 7.59 -6.32
C SER A 390 6.07 6.91 -6.09
N SER A 391 6.73 6.40 -7.14
CA SER A 391 8.05 5.79 -7.03
C SER A 391 9.14 6.84 -6.76
N LEU A 392 9.09 7.98 -7.46
CA LEU A 392 10.00 9.11 -7.27
C LEU A 392 9.83 9.74 -5.89
N LEU A 393 8.60 9.89 -5.40
CA LEU A 393 8.32 10.41 -4.06
C LEU A 393 8.90 9.49 -2.98
N SER A 394 8.80 8.18 -3.18
CA SER A 394 9.35 7.20 -2.24
C SER A 394 10.89 7.20 -2.23
N GLU A 395 11.54 7.36 -3.39
CA GLU A 395 13.00 7.53 -3.47
C GLU A 395 13.45 8.86 -2.85
N LEU A 396 12.73 9.95 -3.11
CA LEU A 396 13.04 11.26 -2.55
C LEU A 396 12.94 11.24 -1.02
N GLN A 397 11.89 10.63 -0.48
CA GLN A 397 11.69 10.48 0.96
C GLN A 397 12.80 9.62 1.58
N MET A 398 13.24 8.55 0.90
CA MET A 398 14.37 7.73 1.38
C MET A 398 15.69 8.52 1.35
N SER A 399 15.91 9.35 0.32
CA SER A 399 17.10 10.19 0.18
C SER A 399 17.17 11.29 1.25
N GLU A 400 16.04 11.95 1.55
CA GLU A 400 15.94 12.94 2.62
C GLU A 400 16.27 12.31 3.99
N GLN A 401 15.73 11.11 4.25
CA GLN A 401 16.01 10.37 5.48
C GLN A 401 17.49 9.99 5.61
N GLN A 402 18.12 9.56 4.51
CA GLN A 402 19.55 9.23 4.48
C GLN A 402 20.42 10.49 4.71
N GLN A 403 20.04 11.63 4.16
CA GLN A 403 20.73 12.90 4.38
C GLN A 403 20.62 13.36 5.84
N GLN A 404 19.45 13.19 6.46
CA GLN A 404 19.26 13.49 7.88
C GLN A 404 20.15 12.63 8.79
N GLN A 405 20.30 11.34 8.48
CA GLN A 405 21.24 10.47 9.20
C GLN A 405 22.70 10.93 9.06
N GLN A 406 23.13 11.34 7.86
CA GLN A 406 24.48 11.87 7.68
C GLN A 406 24.70 13.15 8.48
N GLN A 407 23.73 14.06 8.54
CA GLN A 407 23.86 15.27 9.35
C GLN A 407 23.95 14.95 10.85
N GLN A 408 23.17 13.99 11.35
CA GLN A 408 23.28 13.56 12.75
C GLN A 408 24.65 12.94 13.06
N GLN A 409 25.18 12.11 12.15
CA GLN A 409 26.53 11.56 12.34
C GLN A 409 27.61 12.65 12.33
N GLN A 410 27.48 13.67 11.47
CA GLN A 410 28.40 14.81 11.49
C GLN A 410 28.31 15.60 12.78
N GLN A 411 27.10 15.86 13.30
CA GLN A 411 26.92 16.53 14.59
C GLN A 411 27.52 15.71 15.74
N GLN A 412 27.38 14.38 15.73
CA GLN A 412 28.02 13.51 16.72
C GLN A 412 29.55 13.55 16.62
N GLN A 413 30.11 13.53 15.40
CA GLN A 413 31.56 13.69 15.23
C GLN A 413 32.05 15.06 15.71
N LEU A 414 31.24 16.11 15.53
CA LEU A 414 31.52 17.46 16.04
C LEU A 414 31.37 17.59 17.56
N LEU A 415 30.55 16.74 18.19
CA LEU A 415 30.37 16.73 19.65
C LEU A 415 31.46 15.93 20.37
N ILE A 416 32.03 14.93 19.68
CA ILE A 416 33.10 14.05 20.19
C ILE A 416 34.49 14.66 19.96
N ALA A 417 34.67 15.44 18.90
CA ALA A 417 35.93 16.12 18.55
C ALA A 417 36.08 17.45 19.30
#